data_AF-A0A6I9N2H1-F1
#
_entry.id   AF-A0A6I9N2H1-F1
#
_cell.length_a   1.000
_cell.length_b   1.000
_cell.length_c   1.000
_cell.angle_alpha   90.00
_cell.angle_beta   90.00
_cell.angle_gamma   90.00
#
_symmetry.space_group_name_H-M   'P 1'
#
loop_
_entity.id
_entity.type
_entity.pdbx_description
1 polymer ?
#
loop_
_entity_poly.entity_id
_entity_poly.type
_entity_poly.pdbx_seq_one_letter_code
_entity_poly.pdbx_strand_id
1 'polypeptide(L)'
;ECYLNINVAFHQTEDKQRASQQFSKLQAAMKVLGISGDEQRAFWLVLGAIYHLGSAGATKAGRKQFARHEWAQKAAYLLGCTLEELSSSIFKHQAKGTLPRASSIRQACDENGTADSGSKASGMDCLEAMASGLYSELFTILISLINRALKSSQHSLCSLLIVDTPGFQNPRLAKRECGATFEDLCHNYTQERLHSLFYQRTFIQELDRYKEENIELALDDTEPSTSLSIAVVDQASSQALVRTVRTDEARGLLWLMEEEALQHGGSEETLLGRLFSYYGPAEGESKGHTFLLKSEKDHHFLLGHSHGTDWVEYDTCGWLNYAKLNPASTNATSLLQDSQKKIISSLFMSRTAGATVLSGSVAGLEGVSQLSLRRATSMRKSFTTGVAAIKKKSLCIQIKLQVDALLDMVRRSRIHFVHCILPKADALKALSGSLFKAGECEAQGEAGDPGLMQLDVALLRAQLRGSKLLDALRIYRQGEAAAKLTY
;
A
#
# COMPACT_ATOMS: atom_id res chain seq x y z
N GLU A 1 13.65 7.36 3.49
CA GLU A 1 14.16 8.50 2.68
C GLU A 1 13.08 9.56 2.58
N CYS A 2 13.39 10.85 2.74
CA CYS A 2 12.38 11.91 2.63
C CYS A 2 11.94 12.08 1.17
N TYR A 3 10.62 12.06 0.90
CA TYR A 3 10.03 12.30 -0.44
C TYR A 3 10.43 13.64 -1.07
N LEU A 4 11.00 14.54 -0.27
CA LEU A 4 11.38 15.91 -0.63
C LEU A 4 12.84 16.06 -1.06
N ASN A 5 13.64 15.00 -1.01
CA ASN A 5 15.04 15.04 -1.47
C ASN A 5 15.12 14.85 -3.00
N ILE A 6 14.41 15.71 -3.75
CA ILE A 6 14.33 15.68 -5.22
C ILE A 6 15.59 16.33 -5.80
N ASN A 7 16.76 15.78 -5.50
CA ASN A 7 17.97 16.02 -6.28
C ASN A 7 18.04 14.98 -7.39
N VAL A 8 17.10 15.05 -8.34
CA VAL A 8 17.25 14.36 -9.63
C VAL A 8 18.20 15.19 -10.47
N ALA A 9 19.47 15.18 -10.11
CA ALA A 9 20.50 15.71 -10.97
C ALA A 9 20.73 14.69 -12.07
N PHE A 10 20.17 14.94 -13.26
CA PHE A 10 20.56 14.24 -14.47
C PHE A 10 22.00 14.64 -14.80
N HIS A 11 22.96 13.95 -14.18
CA HIS A 11 24.38 14.23 -14.31
C HIS A 11 24.91 13.88 -15.71
N GLN A 12 24.23 12.99 -16.43
CA GLN A 12 24.61 12.53 -17.76
C GLN A 12 23.64 13.04 -18.84
N THR A 13 24.18 13.39 -20.01
CA THR A 13 23.39 13.84 -21.18
C THR A 13 22.38 12.77 -21.63
N GLU A 14 22.75 11.51 -21.52
CA GLU A 14 21.91 10.36 -21.89
C GLU A 14 20.66 10.25 -21.01
N ASP A 15 20.79 10.47 -19.70
CA ASP A 15 19.63 10.43 -18.80
C ASP A 15 18.64 11.56 -19.10
N LYS A 16 19.14 12.74 -19.49
CA LYS A 16 18.29 13.86 -19.93
C LYS A 16 17.53 13.51 -21.21
N GLN A 17 18.21 12.91 -22.19
CA GLN A 17 17.58 12.46 -23.44
C GLN A 17 16.53 11.38 -23.17
N ARG A 18 16.86 10.39 -22.32
CA ARG A 18 15.92 9.32 -21.94
C ARG A 18 14.69 9.88 -21.23
N ALA A 19 14.87 10.77 -20.26
CA ALA A 19 13.77 11.42 -19.55
C ALA A 19 12.89 12.26 -20.50
N SER A 20 13.50 12.96 -21.45
CA SER A 20 12.78 13.71 -22.49
C SER A 20 11.92 12.78 -23.37
N GLN A 21 12.48 11.64 -23.82
CA GLN A 21 11.73 10.65 -24.59
C GLN A 21 10.58 10.02 -23.79
N GLN A 22 10.81 9.67 -22.52
CA GLN A 22 9.76 9.15 -21.63
C GLN A 22 8.65 10.18 -21.41
N PHE A 23 9.00 11.45 -21.23
CA PHE A 23 8.03 12.53 -21.10
C PHE A 23 7.20 12.72 -22.37
N SER A 24 7.80 12.65 -23.56
CA SER A 24 7.05 12.68 -24.83
C SER A 24 6.09 11.50 -24.96
N LYS A 25 6.49 10.29 -24.54
CA LYS A 25 5.60 9.11 -24.49
C LYS A 25 4.43 9.31 -23.52
N LEU A 26 4.69 9.89 -22.34
CA LEU A 26 3.66 10.22 -21.36
C LEU A 26 2.64 11.21 -21.95
N GLN A 27 3.09 12.29 -22.58
CA GLN A 27 2.20 13.28 -23.21
C GLN A 27 1.36 12.66 -24.33
N ALA A 28 1.95 11.78 -25.15
CA ALA A 28 1.22 11.04 -26.17
C ALA A 28 0.13 10.14 -25.57
N ALA A 29 0.45 9.41 -24.49
CA ALA A 29 -0.53 8.58 -23.78
C ALA A 29 -1.67 9.41 -23.17
N MET A 30 -1.36 10.56 -22.55
CA MET A 30 -2.36 11.50 -22.01
C MET A 30 -3.28 12.02 -23.12
N LYS A 31 -2.73 12.29 -24.32
CA LYS A 31 -3.53 12.70 -25.48
C LYS A 31 -4.46 11.58 -25.96
N VAL A 32 -4.00 10.33 -26.01
CA VAL A 32 -4.84 9.17 -26.36
C VAL A 32 -6.00 9.00 -25.36
N LEU A 33 -5.75 9.23 -24.08
CA LEU A 33 -6.77 9.22 -23.02
C LEU A 33 -7.69 10.47 -23.04
N GLY A 34 -7.50 11.40 -23.98
CA GLY A 34 -8.31 12.62 -24.05
C GLY A 34 -8.09 13.58 -22.87
N ILE A 35 -6.92 13.53 -22.22
CA ILE A 35 -6.56 14.50 -21.18
C ILE A 35 -6.13 15.80 -21.85
N SER A 36 -6.91 16.85 -21.62
CA SER A 36 -6.74 18.17 -22.26
C SER A 36 -5.43 18.85 -21.87
N GLY A 37 -4.98 19.81 -22.67
CA GLY A 37 -3.77 20.58 -22.38
C GLY A 37 -3.85 21.36 -21.05
N ASP A 38 -5.05 21.80 -20.66
CA ASP A 38 -5.27 22.49 -19.39
C ASP A 38 -5.20 21.55 -18.19
N GLU A 39 -5.78 20.34 -18.32
CA GLU A 39 -5.62 19.27 -17.31
C GLU A 39 -4.15 18.88 -17.16
N GLN A 40 -3.42 18.68 -18.26
CA GLN A 40 -1.96 18.42 -18.22
C GLN A 40 -1.21 19.56 -17.53
N ARG A 41 -1.53 20.82 -17.85
CA ARG A 41 -0.90 21.98 -17.21
C ARG A 41 -1.14 22.01 -15.70
N ALA A 42 -2.34 21.67 -15.24
CA ALA A 42 -2.63 21.56 -13.81
C ALA A 42 -1.72 20.52 -13.13
N PHE A 43 -1.48 19.37 -13.76
CA PHE A 43 -0.54 18.36 -13.25
C PHE A 43 0.88 18.92 -13.08
N TRP A 44 1.39 19.61 -14.09
CA TRP A 44 2.73 20.19 -14.04
C TRP A 44 2.87 21.27 -12.96
N LEU A 45 1.82 22.07 -12.74
CA LEU A 45 1.82 23.08 -11.69
C LEU A 45 1.87 22.44 -10.29
N VAL A 46 1.09 21.40 -10.02
CA VAL A 46 1.10 20.70 -8.72
C VAL A 46 2.43 19.99 -8.49
N LEU A 47 2.96 19.28 -9.50
CA LEU A 47 4.28 18.62 -9.40
C LEU A 47 5.41 19.62 -9.20
N GLY A 48 5.39 20.76 -9.92
CA GLY A 48 6.35 21.84 -9.73
C GLY A 48 6.25 22.47 -8.33
N ALA A 49 5.06 22.57 -7.76
CA ALA A 49 4.87 23.03 -6.39
C ALA A 49 5.47 22.05 -5.38
N ILE A 50 5.25 20.75 -5.54
CA ILE A 50 5.86 19.70 -4.69
C ILE A 50 7.39 19.80 -4.75
N TYR A 51 7.96 19.96 -5.95
CA TYR A 51 9.40 20.17 -6.12
C TYR A 51 9.92 21.40 -5.35
N HIS A 52 9.22 22.54 -5.46
CA HIS A 52 9.58 23.75 -4.75
C HIS A 52 9.38 23.66 -3.24
N LEU A 53 8.38 22.92 -2.76
CA LEU A 53 8.23 22.60 -1.33
C LEU A 53 9.45 21.83 -0.83
N GLY A 54 9.92 20.83 -1.56
CA GLY A 54 11.14 20.09 -1.19
C GLY A 54 12.37 20.97 -1.13
N SER A 55 12.51 21.90 -2.08
CA SER A 55 13.58 22.89 -2.09
C SER A 55 13.46 23.93 -0.97
N ALA A 56 12.24 24.26 -0.53
CA ALA A 56 11.98 25.21 0.54
C ALA A 56 12.42 24.66 1.90
N GLY A 57 12.16 23.38 2.14
CA GLY A 57 12.44 22.72 3.41
C GLY A 57 11.73 23.37 4.61
N ALA A 58 11.99 22.85 5.80
CA ALA A 58 11.47 23.39 7.05
C ALA A 58 12.59 23.63 8.06
N THR A 59 12.35 24.53 9.01
CA THR A 59 13.25 24.79 10.14
C THR A 59 13.41 23.53 11.00
N LYS A 60 14.67 23.18 11.33
CA LYS A 60 14.99 21.99 12.15
C LYS A 60 14.72 22.20 13.65
N ALA A 61 14.77 23.46 14.11
CA ALA A 61 14.57 23.83 15.50
C ALA A 61 13.78 25.14 15.60
N GLY A 62 13.08 25.34 16.72
CA GLY A 62 12.26 26.52 16.97
C GLY A 62 10.89 26.46 16.32
N ARG A 63 10.36 27.62 15.91
CA ARG A 63 9.03 27.71 15.29
C ARG A 63 9.00 26.97 13.97
N LYS A 64 7.96 26.14 13.76
CA LYS A 64 7.71 25.42 12.50
C LYS A 64 7.41 26.44 11.38
N GLN A 65 8.31 26.57 10.43
CA GLN A 65 8.18 27.45 9.26
C GLN A 65 9.10 26.98 8.13
N PHE A 66 8.96 27.59 6.95
CA PHE A 66 9.84 27.31 5.82
C PHE A 66 11.28 27.74 6.11
N ALA A 67 12.25 26.90 5.72
CA ALA A 67 13.66 27.26 5.83
C ALA A 67 14.08 28.27 4.74
N ARG A 68 13.52 28.14 3.52
CA ARG A 68 13.80 29.03 2.39
C ARG A 68 12.51 29.59 1.78
N HIS A 69 12.21 30.84 2.12
CA HIS A 69 10.95 31.51 1.77
C HIS A 69 10.77 31.71 0.25
N GLU A 70 11.84 31.96 -0.49
CA GLU A 70 11.77 32.16 -1.95
C GLU A 70 11.23 30.92 -2.70
N TRP A 71 11.61 29.73 -2.27
CA TRP A 71 11.13 28.47 -2.84
C TRP A 71 9.68 28.21 -2.42
N ALA A 72 9.32 28.50 -1.17
CA ALA A 72 7.95 28.42 -0.70
C ALA A 72 7.02 29.39 -1.46
N GLN A 73 7.49 30.60 -1.78
CA GLN A 73 6.76 31.57 -2.59
C GLN A 73 6.47 31.04 -4.00
N LYS A 74 7.45 30.37 -4.63
CA LYS A 74 7.24 29.70 -5.93
C LYS A 74 6.20 28.59 -5.83
N ALA A 75 6.26 27.77 -4.78
CA ALA A 75 5.25 26.73 -4.55
C ALA A 75 3.84 27.33 -4.40
N ALA A 76 3.68 28.37 -3.57
CA ALA A 76 2.41 29.08 -3.38
C ALA A 76 1.89 29.67 -4.70
N TYR A 77 2.76 30.30 -5.48
CA TYR A 77 2.41 30.83 -6.80
C TYR A 77 1.92 29.74 -7.75
N LEU A 78 2.57 28.57 -7.80
CA LEU A 78 2.16 27.47 -8.67
C LEU A 78 0.82 26.85 -8.23
N LEU A 79 0.59 26.71 -6.92
CA LEU A 79 -0.67 26.23 -6.35
C LEU A 79 -1.79 27.27 -6.46
N GLY A 80 -1.49 28.55 -6.71
CA GLY A 80 -2.48 29.61 -6.80
C GLY A 80 -3.04 30.02 -5.44
N CYS A 81 -2.20 30.06 -4.41
CA CYS A 81 -2.53 30.56 -3.07
C CYS A 81 -1.47 31.56 -2.58
N THR A 82 -1.75 32.26 -1.49
CA THR A 82 -0.77 33.12 -0.82
C THR A 82 0.23 32.29 0.00
N LEU A 83 1.39 32.86 0.31
CA LEU A 83 2.39 32.19 1.15
C LEU A 83 1.86 31.97 2.57
N GLU A 84 1.05 32.89 3.06
CA GLU A 84 0.40 32.82 4.38
C GLU A 84 -0.61 31.67 4.45
N GLU A 85 -1.44 31.50 3.41
CA GLU A 85 -2.38 30.37 3.28
C GLU A 85 -1.62 29.04 3.23
N LEU A 86 -0.58 28.95 2.40
CA LEU A 86 0.25 27.75 2.29
C LEU A 86 0.94 27.41 3.62
N SER A 87 1.58 28.40 4.24
CA SER A 87 2.25 28.25 5.54
C SER A 87 1.27 27.84 6.64
N SER A 88 0.06 28.44 6.66
CA SER A 88 -0.98 28.04 7.60
C SER A 88 -1.44 26.61 7.35
N SER A 89 -1.66 26.22 6.09
CA SER A 89 -2.12 24.88 5.72
C SER A 89 -1.14 23.77 6.13
N ILE A 90 0.17 24.07 6.10
CA ILE A 90 1.25 23.13 6.44
C ILE A 90 1.56 23.14 7.94
N PHE A 91 1.80 24.31 8.53
CA PHE A 91 2.40 24.41 9.88
C PHE A 91 1.41 24.82 10.97
N LYS A 92 0.29 25.47 10.62
CA LYS A 92 -0.73 25.91 11.58
C LYS A 92 -1.92 24.97 11.48
N HIS A 93 -1.91 23.91 12.26
CA HIS A 93 -3.06 23.03 12.38
C HIS A 93 -4.23 23.85 12.92
N GLN A 94 -5.13 24.32 12.05
CA GLN A 94 -6.36 24.93 12.51
C GLN A 94 -7.12 23.84 13.27
N ALA A 95 -7.36 24.07 14.57
CA ALA A 95 -8.42 23.41 15.29
C ALA A 95 -9.77 23.88 14.68
N LYS A 96 -10.07 23.48 13.45
CA LYS A 96 -11.42 23.65 12.91
C LYS A 96 -12.31 22.70 13.70
N GLY A 97 -13.16 23.32 14.50
CA GLY A 97 -13.95 22.69 15.54
C GLY A 97 -14.74 21.48 15.06
N THR A 98 -14.86 20.53 15.99
CA THR A 98 -16.06 19.75 16.18
C THR A 98 -17.31 20.58 15.86
N LEU A 99 -18.10 20.11 14.89
CA LEU A 99 -19.47 20.57 14.66
C LEU A 99 -20.24 20.63 16.00
N PRO A 100 -21.13 21.63 16.21
CA PRO A 100 -21.86 21.76 17.46
C PRO A 100 -22.89 20.63 17.55
N ARG A 101 -22.60 19.62 18.38
CA ARG A 101 -23.62 18.65 18.77
C ARG A 101 -24.49 19.35 19.80
N ALA A 102 -25.71 19.68 19.40
CA ALA A 102 -26.73 20.23 20.27
C ALA A 102 -26.98 19.34 21.50
N SER A 103 -27.36 20.02 22.59
CA SER A 103 -27.98 19.57 23.84
C SER A 103 -27.13 18.84 24.91
N SER A 104 -26.86 19.63 25.96
CA SER A 104 -26.88 19.33 27.41
C SER A 104 -25.94 18.27 28.00
N ILE A 105 -24.92 18.75 28.71
CA ILE A 105 -24.78 18.65 30.18
C ILE A 105 -23.59 19.52 30.62
N ARG A 106 -23.79 20.29 31.69
CA ARG A 106 -22.83 21.25 32.25
C ARG A 106 -21.65 20.53 32.90
N GLN A 107 -20.43 20.92 32.54
CA GLN A 107 -19.30 20.85 33.47
C GLN A 107 -18.33 21.99 33.14
N ALA A 108 -18.28 22.95 34.07
CA ALA A 108 -17.28 23.99 34.11
C ALA A 108 -15.97 23.39 34.64
N CYS A 109 -14.88 23.57 33.92
CA CYS A 109 -13.53 23.49 34.48
C CYS A 109 -12.59 24.31 33.59
N ASP A 110 -12.26 25.49 34.13
CA ASP A 110 -11.04 26.27 34.01
C ASP A 110 -10.33 26.36 32.65
N GLU A 111 -10.42 27.57 32.09
CA GLU A 111 -9.40 28.13 31.21
C GLU A 111 -8.06 28.17 31.92
N ASN A 112 -7.09 27.38 31.43
CA ASN A 112 -5.68 27.72 31.49
C ASN A 112 -4.92 26.96 30.38
N GLY A 113 -4.19 27.73 29.58
CA GLY A 113 -3.58 27.29 28.33
C GLY A 113 -2.63 26.10 28.48
N THR A 114 -2.97 25.00 27.81
CA THR A 114 -2.03 23.96 27.37
C THR A 114 -2.55 23.37 26.04
N ALA A 115 -2.54 24.19 25.00
CA ALA A 115 -2.72 23.73 23.63
C ALA A 115 -1.41 23.08 23.13
N ASP A 116 -1.01 21.93 23.69
CA ASP A 116 0.15 21.19 23.14
C ASP A 116 0.19 19.68 23.45
N SER A 117 -0.93 18.96 23.27
CA SER A 117 -0.93 17.49 23.34
C SER A 117 -1.14 16.78 21.98
N GLY A 118 -1.03 17.49 20.85
CA GLY A 118 -1.25 16.92 19.51
C GLY A 118 0.04 16.82 18.70
N SER A 119 0.70 15.66 18.73
CA SER A 119 1.87 15.25 17.93
C SER A 119 3.03 16.26 17.82
N LYS A 120 4.21 15.90 18.35
CA LYS A 120 5.47 16.64 18.13
C LYS A 120 6.01 16.44 16.69
N ALA A 121 5.15 16.46 15.67
CA ALA A 121 5.56 16.38 14.28
C ALA A 121 6.52 17.53 13.97
N SER A 122 7.69 17.22 13.41
CA SER A 122 8.68 18.21 13.02
C SER A 122 8.13 19.10 11.91
N GLY A 123 8.74 20.27 11.69
CA GLY A 123 8.40 21.09 10.52
C GLY A 123 8.59 20.32 9.21
N MET A 124 9.57 19.42 9.16
CA MET A 124 9.82 18.59 7.97
C MET A 124 8.70 17.57 7.76
N ASP A 125 8.22 16.95 8.84
CA ASP A 125 7.13 15.96 8.77
C ASP A 125 5.83 16.60 8.24
N CYS A 126 5.54 17.85 8.64
CA CYS A 126 4.41 18.61 8.10
C CYS A 126 4.55 18.89 6.60
N LEU A 127 5.77 19.25 6.17
CA LEU A 127 6.05 19.54 4.77
C LEU A 127 5.93 18.28 3.90
N GLU A 128 6.47 17.16 4.39
CA GLU A 128 6.39 15.85 3.74
C GLU A 128 4.94 15.36 3.65
N ALA A 129 4.17 15.53 4.73
CA ALA A 129 2.74 15.23 4.74
C ALA A 129 1.95 16.05 3.71
N MET A 130 2.22 17.36 3.59
CA MET A 130 1.60 18.20 2.55
C MET A 130 1.96 17.73 1.14
N ALA A 131 3.24 17.46 0.88
CA ALA A 131 3.70 16.99 -0.42
C ALA A 131 3.08 15.64 -0.80
N SER A 132 3.03 14.70 0.14
CA SER A 132 2.35 13.42 -0.01
C SER A 132 0.85 13.59 -0.28
N GLY A 133 0.18 14.48 0.46
CA GLY A 133 -1.24 14.83 0.24
C GLY A 133 -1.49 15.40 -1.16
N LEU A 134 -0.66 16.34 -1.62
CA LEU A 134 -0.76 16.92 -2.96
C LEU A 134 -0.55 15.86 -4.05
N TYR A 135 0.45 14.98 -3.89
CA TYR A 135 0.72 13.91 -4.85
C TYR A 135 -0.42 12.87 -4.87
N SER A 136 -0.96 12.52 -3.70
CA SER A 136 -2.08 11.59 -3.56
C SER A 136 -3.35 12.10 -4.25
N GLU A 137 -3.68 13.39 -4.10
CA GLU A 137 -4.80 14.01 -4.81
C GLU A 137 -4.56 14.04 -6.32
N LEU A 138 -3.34 14.38 -6.75
CA LEU A 138 -2.98 14.38 -8.17
C LEU A 138 -3.12 12.98 -8.79
N PHE A 139 -2.61 11.95 -8.11
CA PHE A 139 -2.72 10.57 -8.56
C PHE A 139 -4.18 10.11 -8.59
N THR A 140 -4.99 10.51 -7.61
CA THR A 140 -6.43 10.22 -7.61
C THR A 140 -7.14 10.86 -8.80
N ILE A 141 -6.79 12.09 -9.17
CA ILE A 141 -7.29 12.73 -10.40
C ILE A 141 -6.85 11.97 -11.64
N LEU A 142 -5.59 11.52 -11.72
CA LEU A 142 -5.12 10.71 -12.85
C LEU A 142 -5.98 9.47 -13.07
N ILE A 143 -6.26 8.72 -12.00
CA ILE A 143 -7.14 7.55 -12.05
C ILE A 143 -8.55 7.93 -12.52
N SER A 144 -9.10 9.04 -12.01
CA SER A 144 -10.40 9.56 -12.44
C SER A 144 -10.44 9.88 -13.94
N LEU A 145 -9.39 10.50 -14.48
CA LEU A 145 -9.28 10.84 -15.90
C LEU A 145 -9.13 9.59 -16.79
N ILE A 146 -8.35 8.60 -16.35
CA ILE A 146 -8.25 7.29 -17.01
C ILE A 146 -9.63 6.62 -17.03
N ASN A 147 -10.31 6.56 -15.89
CA ASN A 147 -11.65 5.96 -15.79
C ASN A 147 -12.68 6.70 -16.63
N ARG A 148 -12.59 8.04 -16.73
CA ARG A 148 -13.42 8.86 -17.62
C ARG A 148 -13.21 8.46 -19.08
N ALA A 149 -11.96 8.28 -19.51
CA ALA A 149 -11.61 7.91 -20.88
C ALA A 149 -12.09 6.49 -21.25
N LEU A 150 -12.06 5.56 -20.28
CA LEU A 150 -12.46 4.16 -20.46
C LEU A 150 -13.96 3.91 -20.20
N LYS A 151 -14.71 4.93 -19.75
CA LYS A 151 -16.14 4.81 -19.45
C LYS A 151 -16.94 4.55 -20.73
N SER A 152 -17.75 3.49 -20.71
CA SER A 152 -18.72 3.19 -21.77
C SER A 152 -20.15 3.44 -21.30
N SER A 153 -21.01 3.93 -22.20
CA SER A 153 -22.46 4.06 -21.99
C SER A 153 -23.22 2.76 -22.30
N GLN A 154 -22.54 1.74 -22.85
CA GLN A 154 -23.15 0.48 -23.23
C GLN A 154 -23.38 -0.43 -22.01
N HIS A 155 -24.42 -1.27 -22.11
CA HIS A 155 -24.67 -2.31 -21.12
C HIS A 155 -23.60 -3.41 -21.24
N SER A 156 -22.82 -3.60 -20.18
CA SER A 156 -21.85 -4.69 -20.09
C SER A 156 -22.56 -5.99 -19.70
N LEU A 157 -22.38 -7.06 -20.48
CA LEU A 157 -22.91 -8.39 -20.16
C LEU A 157 -22.02 -9.15 -19.16
N CYS A 158 -20.71 -8.99 -19.29
CA CYS A 158 -19.71 -9.60 -18.42
C CYS A 158 -18.55 -8.63 -18.20
N SER A 159 -17.67 -8.96 -17.24
CA SER A 159 -16.44 -8.23 -16.97
C SER A 159 -15.31 -9.20 -16.69
N LEU A 160 -14.13 -8.92 -17.26
CA LEU A 160 -12.89 -9.61 -16.94
C LEU A 160 -12.07 -8.71 -16.00
N LEU A 161 -11.60 -9.29 -14.89
CA LEU A 161 -10.76 -8.61 -13.90
C LEU A 161 -9.35 -9.16 -14.01
N ILE A 162 -8.38 -8.28 -14.27
CA ILE A 162 -6.95 -8.61 -14.25
C ILE A 162 -6.38 -8.00 -12.97
N VAL A 163 -5.74 -8.83 -12.15
CA VAL A 163 -5.07 -8.41 -10.93
C VAL A 163 -3.56 -8.49 -11.18
N ASP A 164 -2.91 -7.33 -11.18
CA ASP A 164 -1.48 -7.19 -11.39
C ASP A 164 -0.89 -6.44 -10.19
N THR A 165 -0.11 -7.14 -9.37
CA THR A 165 0.53 -6.62 -8.17
C THR A 165 2.04 -6.59 -8.35
N PRO A 166 2.79 -5.74 -7.61
CA PRO A 166 4.26 -5.64 -7.74
C PRO A 166 5.05 -6.93 -7.44
N GLY A 167 4.38 -7.99 -6.98
CA GLY A 167 4.99 -9.26 -6.60
C GLY A 167 5.66 -9.22 -5.22
N PHE A 168 6.29 -10.34 -4.88
CA PHE A 168 7.00 -10.51 -3.60
C PHE A 168 8.34 -9.76 -3.60
N GLN A 169 8.61 -9.00 -2.55
CA GLN A 169 9.79 -8.19 -2.35
C GLN A 169 10.72 -8.84 -1.32
N ASN A 170 11.95 -9.16 -1.74
CA ASN A 170 13.01 -9.58 -0.82
C ASN A 170 14.33 -8.93 -1.25
N PRO A 171 14.78 -7.86 -0.55
CA PRO A 171 16.02 -7.16 -0.87
C PRO A 171 17.25 -8.08 -0.96
N ARG A 172 17.27 -9.18 -0.18
CA ARG A 172 18.37 -10.16 -0.21
C ARG A 172 18.47 -10.88 -1.56
N LEU A 173 17.35 -11.20 -2.20
CA LEU A 173 17.35 -11.80 -3.55
C LEU A 173 17.90 -10.83 -4.60
N ALA A 174 17.71 -9.53 -4.39
CA ALA A 174 18.28 -8.48 -5.24
C ALA A 174 19.74 -8.11 -4.87
N LYS A 175 20.37 -8.81 -3.92
CA LYS A 175 21.70 -8.51 -3.36
C LYS A 175 21.81 -7.08 -2.81
N ARG A 176 20.73 -6.58 -2.20
CA ARG A 176 20.74 -5.32 -1.46
C ARG A 176 21.02 -5.64 0.01
N GLU A 177 21.87 -4.82 0.65
CA GLU A 177 22.24 -4.99 2.05
C GLU A 177 21.24 -4.35 3.03
N CYS A 178 20.30 -3.56 2.52
CA CYS A 178 19.26 -2.93 3.31
C CYS A 178 18.13 -3.91 3.68
N GLY A 179 17.54 -3.70 4.86
CA GLY A 179 16.29 -4.37 5.23
C GLY A 179 15.13 -3.98 4.31
N ALA A 180 14.09 -4.82 4.29
CA ALA A 180 12.85 -4.53 3.59
C ALA A 180 12.06 -3.44 4.32
N THR A 181 11.42 -2.58 3.54
CA THR A 181 10.65 -1.42 4.02
C THR A 181 9.22 -1.78 4.41
N PHE A 182 8.47 -0.81 4.95
CA PHE A 182 7.03 -0.99 5.19
C PHE A 182 6.25 -1.19 3.89
N GLU A 183 6.65 -0.53 2.80
CA GLU A 183 6.07 -0.72 1.47
C GLU A 183 6.30 -2.15 0.97
N ASP A 184 7.51 -2.70 1.15
CA ASP A 184 7.81 -4.10 0.83
C ASP A 184 6.92 -5.05 1.63
N LEU A 185 6.68 -4.77 2.92
CA LEU A 185 5.75 -5.55 3.75
C LEU A 185 4.33 -5.50 3.18
N CYS A 186 3.85 -4.34 2.73
CA CYS A 186 2.52 -4.20 2.13
C CYS A 186 2.37 -5.03 0.85
N HIS A 187 3.42 -5.06 0.01
CA HIS A 187 3.48 -5.90 -1.19
C HIS A 187 3.46 -7.39 -0.81
N ASN A 188 4.30 -7.80 0.14
CA ASN A 188 4.40 -9.18 0.61
C ASN A 188 3.10 -9.66 1.26
N TYR A 189 2.47 -8.82 2.09
CA TYR A 189 1.16 -9.10 2.67
C TYR A 189 0.10 -9.31 1.60
N THR A 190 0.03 -8.43 0.60
CA THR A 190 -0.91 -8.58 -0.53
C THR A 190 -0.67 -9.90 -1.26
N GLN A 191 0.59 -10.26 -1.49
CA GLN A 191 0.95 -11.52 -2.16
C GLN A 191 0.57 -12.75 -1.33
N GLU A 192 0.85 -12.76 -0.03
CA GLU A 192 0.43 -13.84 0.88
C GLU A 192 -1.09 -14.01 0.90
N ARG A 193 -1.83 -12.90 0.89
CA ARG A 193 -3.30 -12.90 0.85
C ARG A 193 -3.84 -13.48 -0.47
N LEU A 194 -3.19 -13.19 -1.60
CA LEU A 194 -3.53 -13.79 -2.91
C LEU A 194 -3.15 -15.27 -2.98
N HIS A 195 -1.99 -15.67 -2.43
CA HIS A 195 -1.60 -17.08 -2.32
C HIS A 195 -2.56 -17.86 -1.42
N SER A 196 -3.01 -17.27 -0.31
CA SER A 196 -4.03 -17.87 0.56
C SER A 196 -5.37 -18.06 -0.18
N LEU A 197 -5.78 -17.09 -1.03
CA LEU A 197 -6.97 -17.26 -1.89
C LEU A 197 -6.78 -18.40 -2.88
N PHE A 198 -5.61 -18.50 -3.52
CA PHE A 198 -5.27 -19.62 -4.41
C PHE A 198 -5.45 -20.95 -3.68
N TYR A 199 -4.73 -21.15 -2.57
CA TYR A 199 -4.76 -22.39 -1.81
C TYR A 199 -6.17 -22.75 -1.31
N GLN A 200 -6.90 -21.75 -0.81
CA GLN A 200 -8.29 -21.94 -0.38
C GLN A 200 -9.18 -22.41 -1.53
N ARG A 201 -9.02 -21.82 -2.73
CA ARG A 201 -9.88 -22.10 -3.89
C ARG A 201 -9.53 -23.40 -4.60
N THR A 202 -8.25 -23.73 -4.73
CA THR A 202 -7.78 -24.86 -5.55
C THR A 202 -7.52 -26.12 -4.75
N PHE A 203 -7.31 -26.01 -3.44
CA PHE A 203 -7.06 -27.16 -2.58
C PHE A 203 -8.17 -27.35 -1.55
N ILE A 204 -8.37 -26.38 -0.65
CA ILE A 204 -9.30 -26.57 0.48
C ILE A 204 -10.74 -26.79 0.01
N GLN A 205 -11.28 -25.91 -0.84
CA GLN A 205 -12.66 -26.05 -1.33
C GLN A 205 -12.89 -27.31 -2.16
N GLU A 206 -11.89 -27.73 -2.95
CA GLU A 206 -12.00 -28.96 -3.73
C GLU A 206 -11.95 -30.18 -2.80
N LEU A 207 -11.08 -30.17 -1.79
CA LEU A 207 -11.01 -31.21 -0.77
C LEU A 207 -12.32 -31.35 0.00
N ASP A 208 -12.92 -30.23 0.39
CA ASP A 208 -14.22 -30.21 1.06
C ASP A 208 -15.33 -30.74 0.14
N ARG A 209 -15.34 -30.39 -1.16
CA ARG A 209 -16.30 -30.94 -2.13
C ARG A 209 -16.16 -32.46 -2.25
N TYR A 210 -14.94 -32.99 -2.36
CA TYR A 210 -14.73 -34.44 -2.44
C TYR A 210 -15.18 -35.15 -1.17
N LYS A 211 -14.97 -34.55 0.01
CA LYS A 211 -15.51 -35.07 1.27
C LYS A 211 -17.04 -35.08 1.29
N GLU A 212 -17.68 -34.01 0.81
CA GLU A 212 -19.15 -33.93 0.70
C GLU A 212 -19.72 -34.98 -0.26
N GLU A 213 -19.00 -35.29 -1.34
CA GLU A 213 -19.36 -36.32 -2.32
C GLU A 213 -18.98 -37.75 -1.88
N ASN A 214 -18.39 -37.93 -0.69
CA ASN A 214 -17.86 -39.20 -0.18
C ASN A 214 -16.82 -39.85 -1.11
N ILE A 215 -16.00 -39.02 -1.76
CA ILE A 215 -14.89 -39.46 -2.60
C ILE A 215 -13.62 -39.53 -1.74
N GLU A 216 -13.09 -40.73 -1.54
CA GLU A 216 -11.83 -40.94 -0.82
C GLU A 216 -10.63 -40.54 -1.70
N LEU A 217 -9.83 -39.60 -1.19
CA LEU A 217 -8.59 -39.19 -1.83
C LEU A 217 -7.40 -39.76 -1.05
N ALA A 218 -6.47 -40.40 -1.75
CA ALA A 218 -5.19 -40.83 -1.20
C ALA A 218 -4.19 -39.66 -1.15
N LEU A 219 -4.53 -38.60 -0.42
CA LEU A 219 -3.59 -37.53 -0.08
C LEU A 219 -2.87 -37.96 1.20
N ASP A 220 -1.53 -37.89 1.24
CA ASP A 220 -0.79 -37.92 2.51
C ASP A 220 -1.41 -36.87 3.44
N ASP A 221 -1.46 -37.13 4.77
CA ASP A 221 -2.04 -36.28 5.84
C ASP A 221 -1.51 -34.83 5.83
N THR A 222 -1.86 -34.09 4.79
CA THR A 222 -1.44 -32.73 4.53
C THR A 222 -2.53 -31.86 5.14
N GLU A 223 -2.42 -31.65 6.44
CA GLU A 223 -3.33 -30.77 7.15
C GLU A 223 -3.32 -29.38 6.48
N PRO A 224 -4.50 -28.82 6.11
CA PRO A 224 -4.58 -27.50 5.54
C PRO A 224 -4.03 -26.48 6.54
N SER A 225 -2.86 -25.92 6.25
CA SER A 225 -2.21 -24.91 7.08
C SER A 225 -2.47 -23.53 6.50
N THR A 226 -2.98 -22.62 7.33
CA THR A 226 -3.01 -21.19 7.00
C THR A 226 -1.62 -20.59 7.21
N SER A 227 -1.22 -19.67 6.32
CA SER A 227 0.05 -18.95 6.47
C SER A 227 -0.04 -18.06 7.73
N LEU A 228 0.68 -18.43 8.79
CA LEU A 228 0.70 -17.67 10.05
C LEU A 228 1.27 -16.25 9.87
N SER A 229 2.06 -16.02 8.80
CA SER A 229 2.55 -14.69 8.42
C SER A 229 1.42 -13.68 8.19
N ILE A 230 0.28 -14.12 7.66
CA ILE A 230 -0.89 -13.27 7.46
C ILE A 230 -1.42 -12.78 8.81
N ALA A 231 -1.52 -13.67 9.79
CA ALA A 231 -1.99 -13.35 11.14
C ALA A 231 -1.03 -12.39 11.85
N VAL A 232 0.29 -12.59 11.72
CA VAL A 232 1.31 -11.66 12.25
C VAL A 232 1.08 -10.24 11.75
N VAL A 233 0.64 -10.07 10.49
CA VAL A 233 0.41 -8.74 9.90
C VAL A 233 -0.97 -8.18 10.24
N ASP A 234 -2.03 -8.97 10.12
CA ASP A 234 -3.39 -8.44 10.00
C ASP A 234 -4.39 -8.91 11.07
N GLN A 235 -3.98 -9.77 12.01
CA GLN A 235 -4.87 -10.33 13.03
C GLN A 235 -5.64 -9.21 13.72
N ALA A 236 -6.97 -9.24 13.58
CA ALA A 236 -7.85 -8.27 14.20
C ALA A 236 -8.10 -8.65 15.66
N SER A 237 -8.33 -7.64 16.52
CA SER A 237 -8.90 -7.92 17.84
C SER A 237 -10.37 -8.34 17.70
N SER A 238 -10.75 -9.38 18.41
CA SER A 238 -12.13 -9.90 18.47
C SER A 238 -13.12 -8.89 19.08
N GLN A 239 -12.62 -7.82 19.71
CA GLN A 239 -13.42 -6.87 20.50
C GLN A 239 -13.39 -5.43 20.01
N ALA A 240 -13.04 -5.15 18.75
CA ALA A 240 -12.99 -3.78 18.22
C ALA A 240 -14.33 -2.98 18.24
N LEU A 241 -15.42 -3.57 18.77
CA LEU A 241 -16.72 -2.94 19.02
C LEU A 241 -17.07 -2.74 20.52
N VAL A 242 -16.29 -3.30 21.47
CA VAL A 242 -16.57 -3.20 22.91
C VAL A 242 -15.45 -2.40 23.58
N ARG A 243 -15.79 -1.34 24.31
CA ARG A 243 -14.86 -0.39 24.97
C ARG A 243 -14.02 -0.97 26.12
N THR A 244 -13.94 -2.29 26.26
CA THR A 244 -13.13 -2.96 27.27
C THR A 244 -11.85 -3.46 26.62
N VAL A 245 -10.77 -2.68 26.75
CA VAL A 245 -9.43 -3.10 26.34
C VAL A 245 -8.95 -4.19 27.31
N ARG A 246 -9.11 -5.45 26.93
CA ARG A 246 -8.24 -6.50 27.49
C ARG A 246 -6.94 -6.47 26.70
N THR A 247 -5.82 -6.31 27.39
CA THR A 247 -4.46 -6.17 26.84
C THR A 247 -3.86 -7.48 26.33
N ASP A 248 -4.60 -8.59 26.45
CA ASP A 248 -4.08 -9.96 26.33
C ASP A 248 -4.43 -10.66 25.00
N GLU A 249 -5.22 -10.05 24.13
CA GLU A 249 -5.51 -10.62 22.81
C GLU A 249 -4.39 -10.29 21.81
N ALA A 250 -3.89 -11.32 21.11
CA ALA A 250 -2.91 -11.14 20.03
C ALA A 250 -3.46 -10.25 18.90
N ARG A 251 -2.66 -9.27 18.49
CA ARG A 251 -3.00 -8.32 17.42
C ARG A 251 -1.91 -8.31 16.37
N GLY A 252 -2.33 -8.20 15.11
CA GLY A 252 -1.41 -8.08 13.98
C GLY A 252 -0.71 -6.74 13.97
N LEU A 253 0.44 -6.71 13.30
CA LEU A 253 1.33 -5.56 13.15
C LEU A 253 0.62 -4.27 12.73
N LEU A 254 -0.30 -4.32 11.75
CA LEU A 254 -1.02 -3.12 11.27
C LEU A 254 -1.86 -2.47 12.38
N TRP A 255 -2.41 -3.27 13.30
CA TRP A 255 -3.15 -2.79 14.47
C TRP A 255 -2.22 -2.28 15.56
N LEU A 256 -1.11 -2.98 15.81
CA LEU A 256 -0.12 -2.57 16.79
C LEU A 256 0.50 -1.21 16.43
N MET A 257 0.83 -0.97 15.16
CA MET A 257 1.35 0.32 14.69
C MET A 257 0.41 1.49 15.01
N GLU A 258 -0.90 1.29 14.82
CA GLU A 258 -1.92 2.30 15.10
C GLU A 258 -2.04 2.60 16.61
N GLU A 259 -1.94 1.58 17.45
CA GLU A 259 -1.96 1.73 18.90
C GLU A 259 -0.69 2.42 19.42
N GLU A 260 0.46 1.95 18.94
CA GLU A 260 1.77 2.44 19.37
C GLU A 260 1.99 3.89 18.96
N ALA A 261 1.49 4.30 17.79
CA ALA A 261 1.55 5.70 17.35
C ALA A 261 0.72 6.66 18.22
N LEU A 262 -0.25 6.15 18.99
CA LEU A 262 -1.06 6.94 19.93
C LEU A 262 -0.47 6.93 21.35
N GLN A 263 0.44 6.00 21.65
CA GLN A 263 1.01 5.83 22.98
C GLN A 263 2.07 6.91 23.28
N HIS A 264 2.06 7.39 24.53
CA HIS A 264 3.12 8.30 24.96
C HIS A 264 4.45 7.55 25.10
N GLY A 265 5.45 7.94 24.33
CA GLY A 265 6.74 7.25 24.27
C GLY A 265 6.75 5.97 23.42
N GLY A 266 5.70 5.74 22.60
CA GLY A 266 5.70 4.64 21.64
C GLY A 266 6.83 4.78 20.63
N SER A 267 7.55 3.67 20.40
CA SER A 267 8.69 3.59 19.50
C SER A 267 8.65 2.29 18.70
N GLU A 268 9.49 2.20 17.68
CA GLU A 268 9.68 0.98 16.92
C GLU A 268 10.16 -0.18 17.81
N GLU A 269 10.93 0.07 18.88
CA GLU A 269 11.34 -0.98 19.82
C GLU A 269 10.16 -1.50 20.64
N THR A 270 9.30 -0.62 21.16
CA THR A 270 8.12 -1.04 21.94
C THR A 270 7.10 -1.77 21.07
N LEU A 271 6.93 -1.34 19.81
CA LEU A 271 6.15 -2.04 18.79
C LEU A 271 6.64 -3.48 18.60
N LEU A 272 7.94 -3.65 18.36
CA LEU A 272 8.55 -4.97 18.16
C LEU A 272 8.42 -5.82 19.43
N GLY A 273 8.65 -5.25 20.61
CA GLY A 273 8.47 -5.95 21.89
C GLY A 273 7.09 -6.58 22.03
N ARG A 274 6.03 -5.82 21.69
CA ARG A 274 4.64 -6.32 21.70
C ARG A 274 4.38 -7.35 20.61
N LEU A 275 4.93 -7.17 19.41
CA LEU A 275 4.79 -8.15 18.33
C LEU A 275 5.41 -9.51 18.74
N PHE A 276 6.61 -9.48 19.31
CA PHE A 276 7.30 -10.68 19.80
C PHE A 276 6.62 -11.32 21.01
N SER A 277 5.93 -10.57 21.87
CA SER A 277 5.15 -11.18 22.95
C SER A 277 3.96 -12.00 22.44
N TYR A 278 3.43 -11.68 21.26
CA TYR A 278 2.30 -12.41 20.66
C TYR A 278 2.72 -13.53 19.71
N TYR A 279 3.79 -13.33 18.94
CA TYR A 279 4.17 -14.24 17.83
C TYR A 279 5.62 -14.73 17.89
N GLY A 280 6.39 -14.33 18.90
CA GLY A 280 7.78 -14.74 19.06
C GLY A 280 7.92 -16.20 19.52
N PRO A 281 9.14 -16.76 19.44
CA PRO A 281 9.43 -18.08 20.01
C PRO A 281 9.20 -18.08 21.52
N ALA A 282 8.45 -19.08 22.03
CA ALA A 282 8.32 -19.30 23.47
C ALA A 282 9.68 -19.71 24.07
N GLU A 283 10.09 -19.10 25.19
CA GLU A 283 11.31 -19.49 25.90
C GLU A 283 11.17 -20.94 26.41
N GLY A 284 11.98 -21.86 25.86
CA GLY A 284 12.07 -23.24 26.34
C GLY A 284 11.48 -24.32 25.45
N GLU A 285 10.76 -23.99 24.37
CA GLU A 285 10.34 -24.98 23.38
C GLU A 285 11.30 -25.03 22.18
N SER A 286 11.92 -26.20 22.01
CA SER A 286 12.72 -26.57 20.86
C SER A 286 11.98 -26.31 19.54
N LYS A 287 12.39 -25.26 18.80
CA LYS A 287 12.07 -25.03 17.37
C LYS A 287 10.59 -25.26 16.98
N GLY A 288 9.64 -24.84 17.81
CA GLY A 288 8.24 -24.70 17.41
C GLY A 288 8.10 -23.65 16.31
N HIS A 289 7.21 -23.86 15.35
CA HIS A 289 7.04 -23.13 14.08
C HIS A 289 6.64 -21.65 14.24
N THR A 290 7.50 -20.84 14.87
CA THR A 290 7.39 -19.38 14.80
C THR A 290 7.80 -18.90 13.41
N PHE A 291 7.00 -18.01 12.86
CA PHE A 291 7.30 -17.29 11.62
C PHE A 291 7.96 -15.94 11.90
N LEU A 292 8.32 -15.66 13.15
CA LEU A 292 8.90 -14.40 13.60
C LEU A 292 10.20 -14.65 14.37
N LEU A 293 11.31 -14.12 13.86
CA LEU A 293 12.62 -14.23 14.50
C LEU A 293 13.21 -12.84 14.76
N LYS A 294 13.94 -12.71 15.87
CA LYS A 294 14.71 -11.48 16.16
C LYS A 294 15.87 -11.37 15.16
N SER A 295 16.13 -10.16 14.68
CA SER A 295 17.36 -9.85 13.95
C SER A 295 18.49 -9.51 14.91
N GLU A 296 19.73 -9.60 14.43
CA GLU A 296 20.92 -9.09 15.11
C GLU A 296 21.01 -7.57 15.04
N LYS A 297 20.32 -6.94 14.08
CA LYS A 297 20.27 -5.48 13.92
C LYS A 297 19.16 -4.87 14.76
N ASP A 298 19.44 -3.71 15.35
CA ASP A 298 18.43 -2.93 16.06
C ASP A 298 17.29 -2.53 15.12
N HIS A 299 16.06 -2.49 15.63
CA HIS A 299 14.85 -2.18 14.86
C HIS A 299 14.58 -3.12 13.67
N HIS A 300 15.20 -4.29 13.63
CA HIS A 300 14.93 -5.27 12.58
C HIS A 300 14.27 -6.53 13.14
N PHE A 301 13.47 -7.19 12.29
CA PHE A 301 12.93 -8.51 12.57
C PHE A 301 12.86 -9.34 11.28
N LEU A 302 12.84 -10.66 11.41
CA LEU A 302 12.60 -11.56 10.29
C LEU A 302 11.20 -12.14 10.36
N LEU A 303 10.50 -12.08 9.24
CA LEU A 303 9.21 -12.74 9.03
C LEU A 303 9.35 -13.82 7.97
N GLY A 304 8.93 -15.03 8.32
CA GLY A 304 8.81 -16.15 7.40
C GLY A 304 7.55 -15.99 6.55
N HIS A 305 7.74 -15.79 5.25
CA HIS A 305 6.67 -15.79 4.26
C HIS A 305 6.61 -17.13 3.53
N SER A 306 5.55 -17.34 2.76
CA SER A 306 5.37 -18.48 1.86
C SER A 306 5.59 -19.80 2.60
N HIS A 307 4.86 -19.96 3.71
CA HIS A 307 4.97 -21.11 4.60
C HIS A 307 6.42 -21.37 5.11
N GLY A 308 7.19 -20.31 5.35
CA GLY A 308 8.51 -20.36 5.98
C GLY A 308 9.64 -20.71 5.02
N THR A 309 9.35 -20.71 3.71
CA THR A 309 10.33 -20.99 2.65
C THR A 309 11.09 -19.75 2.22
N ASP A 310 10.54 -18.55 2.48
CA ASP A 310 11.18 -17.28 2.16
C ASP A 310 11.15 -16.37 3.38
N TRP A 311 12.32 -16.09 3.95
CA TRP A 311 12.45 -15.19 5.08
C TRP A 311 12.76 -13.78 4.57
N VAL A 312 12.13 -12.78 5.15
CA VAL A 312 12.41 -11.37 4.85
C VAL A 312 12.80 -10.66 6.13
N GLU A 313 13.95 -9.99 6.12
CA GLU A 313 14.39 -9.11 7.19
C GLU A 313 13.83 -7.72 6.91
N TYR A 314 13.00 -7.20 7.82
CA TYR A 314 12.38 -5.88 7.71
C TYR A 314 13.08 -4.89 8.64
N ASP A 315 13.28 -3.68 8.14
CA ASP A 315 13.73 -2.52 8.91
C ASP A 315 12.50 -1.71 9.33
N THR A 316 12.23 -1.62 10.64
CA THR A 316 11.05 -0.91 11.16
C THR A 316 11.25 0.59 11.32
N CYS A 317 12.44 1.13 11.06
CA CYS A 317 12.73 2.54 11.26
C CYS A 317 11.70 3.45 10.58
N GLY A 318 11.00 4.27 11.37
CA GLY A 318 10.03 5.24 10.88
C GLY A 318 8.65 4.65 10.53
N TRP A 319 8.40 3.36 10.78
CA TRP A 319 7.11 2.73 10.49
C TRP A 319 5.94 3.40 11.23
N LEU A 320 6.17 3.90 12.44
CA LEU A 320 5.11 4.59 13.19
C LEU A 320 4.67 5.90 12.51
N ASN A 321 5.46 6.47 11.61
CA ASN A 321 5.07 7.66 10.87
C ASN A 321 3.93 7.40 9.87
N TYR A 322 3.76 6.16 9.39
CA TYR A 322 2.61 5.79 8.54
C TYR A 322 1.29 5.74 9.32
N ALA A 323 1.36 5.48 10.64
CA ALA A 323 0.20 5.48 11.53
C ALA A 323 -0.12 6.88 12.10
N LYS A 324 0.87 7.79 12.16
CA LYS A 324 0.65 9.16 12.63
C LYS A 324 -0.12 9.97 11.59
N LEU A 325 -1.34 10.37 11.93
CA LEU A 325 -2.13 11.27 11.09
C LEU A 325 -1.58 12.70 11.16
N ASN A 326 -1.00 13.20 10.06
CA ASN A 326 -0.61 14.60 9.94
C ASN A 326 -1.70 15.41 9.21
N PRO A 327 -2.33 16.42 9.86
CA PRO A 327 -3.39 17.22 9.23
C PRO A 327 -2.97 17.94 7.94
N ALA A 328 -1.67 18.22 7.75
CA ALA A 328 -1.17 18.87 6.53
C ALA A 328 -1.50 18.05 5.27
N SER A 329 -1.48 16.72 5.35
CA SER A 329 -1.86 15.84 4.25
C SER A 329 -3.33 16.02 3.83
N THR A 330 -4.23 16.15 4.81
CA THR A 330 -5.67 16.33 4.55
C THR A 330 -6.01 17.75 4.08
N ASN A 331 -5.17 18.74 4.40
CA ASN A 331 -5.38 20.12 3.97
C ASN A 331 -5.03 20.32 2.49
N ALA A 332 -4.26 19.41 1.87
CA ALA A 332 -3.90 19.46 0.46
C ALA A 332 -5.14 19.51 -0.45
N THR A 333 -6.18 18.75 -0.14
CA THR A 333 -7.44 18.75 -0.90
C THR A 333 -8.09 20.13 -0.91
N SER A 334 -8.25 20.76 0.26
CA SER A 334 -8.83 22.10 0.36
C SER A 334 -7.98 23.14 -0.36
N LEU A 335 -6.65 23.05 -0.25
CA LEU A 335 -5.73 23.96 -0.92
C LEU A 335 -5.86 23.92 -2.45
N LEU A 336 -6.05 22.71 -3.02
CA LEU A 336 -6.27 22.53 -4.46
C LEU A 336 -7.65 23.01 -4.90
N GLN A 337 -8.69 22.80 -4.08
CA GLN A 337 -10.05 23.24 -4.36
C GLN A 337 -10.20 24.77 -4.31
N ASP A 338 -9.53 25.41 -3.35
CA ASP A 338 -9.58 26.86 -3.13
C ASP A 338 -8.57 27.64 -4.00
N SER A 339 -7.85 26.95 -4.90
CA SER A 339 -6.86 27.55 -5.79
C SER A 339 -7.44 28.68 -6.64
N GLN A 340 -6.77 29.83 -6.63
CA GLN A 340 -7.08 30.97 -7.50
C GLN A 340 -6.82 30.67 -8.99
N LYS A 341 -6.03 29.64 -9.29
CA LYS A 341 -5.85 29.17 -10.67
C LYS A 341 -7.02 28.28 -11.06
N LYS A 342 -7.89 28.78 -11.94
CA LYS A 342 -9.08 28.05 -12.39
C LYS A 342 -8.79 26.66 -12.95
N ILE A 343 -7.68 26.47 -13.66
CA ILE A 343 -7.27 25.15 -14.19
C ILE A 343 -7.00 24.11 -13.09
N ILE A 344 -6.60 24.54 -11.89
CA ILE A 344 -6.43 23.66 -10.72
C ILE A 344 -7.79 23.47 -10.07
N SER A 345 -8.45 24.54 -9.61
CA SER A 345 -9.70 24.42 -8.86
C SER A 345 -10.80 23.69 -9.65
N SER A 346 -10.96 23.93 -10.96
CA SER A 346 -11.94 23.21 -11.78
C SER A 346 -11.71 21.69 -11.80
N LEU A 347 -10.44 21.26 -11.80
CA LEU A 347 -10.06 19.86 -11.86
C LEU A 347 -10.37 19.12 -10.54
N PHE A 348 -10.21 19.79 -9.40
CA PHE A 348 -10.40 19.21 -8.07
C PHE A 348 -11.79 19.46 -7.46
N MET A 349 -12.55 20.47 -7.94
CA MET A 349 -13.93 20.75 -7.50
C MET A 349 -14.97 19.76 -8.07
N SER A 350 -14.72 19.15 -9.23
CA SER A 350 -15.67 18.23 -9.88
C SER A 350 -15.99 16.96 -9.06
N ARG A 351 -15.36 16.77 -7.90
CA ARG A 351 -15.52 15.60 -7.02
C ARG A 351 -16.49 15.80 -5.85
N THR A 352 -16.97 17.02 -5.59
CA THR A 352 -17.81 17.33 -4.41
C THR A 352 -19.24 16.77 -4.52
N ALA A 353 -19.66 16.29 -5.70
CA ALA A 353 -21.02 15.81 -5.95
C ALA A 353 -21.24 14.31 -5.67
N GLY A 354 -20.20 13.53 -5.38
CA GLY A 354 -20.28 12.09 -5.15
C GLY A 354 -19.77 11.70 -3.77
N ALA A 355 -20.61 11.01 -2.98
CA ALA A 355 -20.31 10.56 -1.63
C ALA A 355 -18.91 9.93 -1.48
N THR A 356 -18.06 10.55 -0.64
CA THR A 356 -16.79 10.03 -0.08
C THR A 356 -16.11 8.95 -0.93
N VAL A 357 -15.16 9.33 -1.78
CA VAL A 357 -14.24 8.39 -2.41
C VAL A 357 -13.39 7.76 -1.30
N LEU A 358 -13.78 6.57 -0.83
CA LEU A 358 -13.11 5.83 0.24
C LEU A 358 -11.80 5.16 -0.23
N SER A 359 -11.60 5.08 -1.55
CA SER A 359 -10.38 4.62 -2.20
C SER A 359 -10.24 5.30 -3.56
N GLY A 360 -9.06 5.84 -3.86
CA GLY A 360 -8.76 6.54 -5.11
C GLY A 360 -9.00 5.69 -6.36
N SER A 361 -8.94 4.35 -6.24
CA SER A 361 -9.17 3.40 -7.33
C SER A 361 -10.60 3.42 -7.90
N VAL A 362 -11.57 3.98 -7.18
CA VAL A 362 -12.98 4.13 -7.63
C VAL A 362 -13.29 5.58 -8.06
N ALA A 363 -12.31 6.47 -8.04
CA ALA A 363 -12.50 7.84 -8.51
C ALA A 363 -12.95 7.83 -9.99
N GLY A 364 -14.04 8.55 -10.30
CA GLY A 364 -14.60 8.59 -11.66
C GLY A 364 -15.43 7.36 -12.06
N LEU A 365 -15.59 6.35 -11.20
CA LEU A 365 -16.40 5.16 -11.46
C LEU A 365 -17.91 5.34 -11.20
N GLU A 366 -18.38 6.58 -11.02
CA GLU A 366 -19.79 6.93 -10.83
C GLU A 366 -20.58 6.54 -12.10
N GLY A 367 -21.24 5.38 -11.97
CA GLY A 367 -21.56 4.49 -13.08
C GLY A 367 -22.91 4.74 -13.73
N VAL A 368 -22.90 4.64 -15.06
CA VAL A 368 -24.08 4.58 -15.94
C VAL A 368 -24.50 3.11 -16.20
N SER A 369 -23.65 2.13 -15.84
CA SER A 369 -23.89 0.68 -15.98
C SER A 369 -24.09 -0.03 -14.64
N GLN A 370 -25.06 -0.94 -14.57
CA GLN A 370 -25.38 -1.75 -13.37
C GLN A 370 -24.18 -2.53 -12.83
N LEU A 371 -23.32 -3.09 -13.69
CA LEU A 371 -22.12 -3.83 -13.25
C LEU A 371 -21.05 -2.92 -12.65
N SER A 372 -20.86 -1.72 -13.20
CA SER A 372 -19.95 -0.72 -12.61
C SER A 372 -20.43 -0.27 -11.24
N LEU A 373 -21.75 -0.06 -11.08
CA LEU A 373 -22.34 0.33 -9.82
C LEU A 373 -22.21 -0.78 -8.77
N ARG A 374 -22.48 -2.04 -9.15
CA ARG A 374 -22.30 -3.19 -8.24
C ARG A 374 -20.85 -3.33 -7.76
N ARG A 375 -19.86 -3.16 -8.64
CA ARG A 375 -18.43 -3.17 -8.26
C ARG A 375 -18.10 -2.05 -7.28
N ALA A 376 -18.48 -0.82 -7.61
CA ALA A 376 -18.24 0.35 -6.76
C ALA A 376 -18.94 0.22 -5.38
N THR A 377 -20.15 -0.33 -5.34
CA THR A 377 -20.89 -0.58 -4.09
C THR A 377 -20.26 -1.70 -3.26
N SER A 378 -19.84 -2.79 -3.91
CA SER A 378 -19.15 -3.89 -3.23
C SER A 378 -17.87 -3.41 -2.57
N MET A 379 -17.04 -2.65 -3.29
CA MET A 379 -15.84 -2.04 -2.72
C MET A 379 -16.17 -1.12 -1.56
N ARG A 380 -17.14 -0.20 -1.73
CA ARG A 380 -17.55 0.72 -0.66
C ARG A 380 -17.96 -0.01 0.62
N LYS A 381 -18.69 -1.13 0.51
CA LYS A 381 -19.13 -1.91 1.66
C LYS A 381 -17.96 -2.32 2.57
N SER A 382 -16.84 -2.75 1.99
CA SER A 382 -15.63 -3.14 2.74
C SER A 382 -15.03 -1.99 3.58
N PHE A 383 -15.26 -0.73 3.20
CA PHE A 383 -14.77 0.45 3.92
C PHE A 383 -15.82 1.11 4.85
N THR A 384 -17.10 0.74 4.73
CA THR A 384 -18.20 1.39 5.48
C THR A 384 -18.84 0.53 6.57
N THR A 385 -18.41 -0.73 6.73
CA THR A 385 -19.03 -1.67 7.68
C THR A 385 -18.14 -1.94 8.89
N GLY A 386 -18.72 -1.92 10.09
CA GLY A 386 -18.05 -2.30 11.34
C GLY A 386 -16.82 -1.44 11.66
N VAL A 387 -15.74 -2.10 12.08
CA VAL A 387 -14.47 -1.49 12.50
C VAL A 387 -13.81 -0.70 11.37
N ALA A 388 -14.00 -1.13 10.11
CA ALA A 388 -13.49 -0.45 8.93
C ALA A 388 -14.00 1.00 8.83
N ALA A 389 -15.27 1.24 9.17
CA ALA A 389 -15.86 2.57 9.12
C ALA A 389 -15.24 3.56 10.12
N ILE A 390 -14.80 3.03 11.28
CA ILE A 390 -14.20 3.79 12.37
C ILE A 390 -12.73 4.10 12.05
N LYS A 391 -12.00 3.11 11.52
CA LYS A 391 -10.56 3.19 11.24
C LYS A 391 -10.22 3.55 9.80
N LYS A 392 -11.20 3.93 8.97
CA LYS A 392 -11.01 4.29 7.55
C LYS A 392 -10.03 5.43 7.27
N LYS A 393 -9.57 6.18 8.29
CA LYS A 393 -8.56 7.24 8.15
C LYS A 393 -7.14 6.77 8.44
N SER A 394 -6.96 5.58 9.01
CA SER A 394 -5.65 4.99 9.27
C SER A 394 -5.08 4.40 7.99
N LEU A 395 -3.90 4.85 7.56
CA LEU A 395 -3.24 4.32 6.36
C LEU A 395 -2.88 2.83 6.53
N CYS A 396 -2.39 2.46 7.72
CA CYS A 396 -2.05 1.08 8.06
C CYS A 396 -3.25 0.14 7.91
N ILE A 397 -4.41 0.54 8.45
CA ILE A 397 -5.63 -0.26 8.36
C ILE A 397 -6.23 -0.22 6.95
N GLN A 398 -6.09 0.90 6.23
CA GLN A 398 -6.54 1.00 4.83
C GLN A 398 -5.88 -0.05 3.92
N ILE A 399 -4.61 -0.41 4.14
CA ILE A 399 -3.93 -1.47 3.38
C ILE A 399 -4.70 -2.78 3.48
N LYS A 400 -5.04 -3.22 4.69
CA LYS A 400 -5.86 -4.41 4.92
C LYS A 400 -7.21 -4.30 4.20
N LEU A 401 -7.92 -3.17 4.38
CA LEU A 401 -9.24 -2.97 3.79
C LEU A 401 -9.21 -2.98 2.26
N GLN A 402 -8.16 -2.43 1.65
CA GLN A 402 -7.96 -2.45 0.20
C GLN A 402 -7.71 -3.88 -0.31
N VAL A 403 -6.89 -4.67 0.38
CA VAL A 403 -6.66 -6.08 0.04
C VAL A 403 -7.94 -6.90 0.22
N ASP A 404 -8.69 -6.71 1.31
CA ASP A 404 -9.97 -7.40 1.53
C ASP A 404 -11.00 -7.03 0.45
N ALA A 405 -11.11 -5.75 0.07
CA ALA A 405 -11.97 -5.31 -1.01
C ALA A 405 -11.59 -5.92 -2.36
N LEU A 406 -10.29 -6.05 -2.65
CA LEU A 406 -9.78 -6.75 -3.84
C LEU A 406 -10.19 -8.23 -3.83
N LEU A 407 -9.90 -8.94 -2.73
CA LEU A 407 -10.21 -10.36 -2.61
C LEU A 407 -11.73 -10.62 -2.73
N ASP A 408 -12.56 -9.77 -2.12
CA ASP A 408 -14.02 -9.88 -2.22
C ASP A 408 -14.55 -9.68 -3.63
N MET A 409 -13.91 -8.82 -4.44
CA MET A 409 -14.24 -8.70 -5.87
C MET A 409 -13.84 -9.96 -6.63
N VAL A 410 -12.64 -10.49 -6.39
CA VAL A 410 -12.12 -11.68 -7.08
C VAL A 410 -12.96 -12.91 -6.75
N ARG A 411 -13.34 -13.12 -5.47
CA ARG A 411 -14.17 -14.25 -5.00
C ARG A 411 -15.54 -14.35 -5.67
N ARG A 412 -16.07 -13.24 -6.20
CA ARG A 412 -17.36 -13.19 -6.89
C ARG A 412 -17.28 -13.55 -8.37
N SER A 413 -16.08 -13.86 -8.87
CA SER A 413 -15.81 -14.18 -10.27
C SER A 413 -15.36 -15.62 -10.46
N ARG A 414 -15.32 -16.08 -11.70
CA ARG A 414 -14.60 -17.30 -12.06
C ARG A 414 -13.11 -16.97 -12.11
N ILE A 415 -12.36 -17.51 -11.16
CA ILE A 415 -10.95 -17.17 -10.97
C ILE A 415 -10.06 -18.09 -11.81
N HIS A 416 -9.08 -17.51 -12.48
CA HIS A 416 -7.99 -18.21 -13.16
C HIS A 416 -6.66 -17.69 -12.61
N PHE A 417 -5.77 -18.60 -12.21
CA PHE A 417 -4.48 -18.26 -11.63
C PHE A 417 -3.36 -18.45 -12.66
N VAL A 418 -2.42 -17.50 -12.67
CA VAL A 418 -1.18 -17.57 -13.45
C VAL A 418 -0.02 -17.49 -12.46
N HIS A 419 0.79 -18.54 -12.39
CA HIS A 419 1.96 -18.59 -11.50
C HIS A 419 3.23 -18.24 -12.28
N CYS A 420 3.79 -17.07 -11.99
CA CYS A 420 5.09 -16.66 -12.52
C CYS A 420 6.19 -17.07 -11.54
N ILE A 421 7.18 -17.82 -12.01
CA ILE A 421 8.28 -18.32 -11.17
C ILE A 421 9.59 -17.68 -11.64
N LEU A 422 10.37 -17.15 -10.70
CA LEU A 422 11.67 -16.55 -10.99
C LEU A 422 12.73 -17.66 -11.18
N PRO A 423 13.36 -17.78 -12.36
CA PRO A 423 14.33 -18.85 -12.62
C PRO A 423 15.68 -18.64 -11.90
N LYS A 424 16.05 -17.39 -11.59
CA LYS A 424 17.30 -17.02 -10.91
C LYS A 424 17.14 -15.66 -10.22
N ALA A 425 17.73 -15.49 -9.02
CA ALA A 425 17.58 -14.28 -8.21
C ALA A 425 18.00 -12.98 -8.94
N ASP A 426 19.09 -13.02 -9.72
CA ASP A 426 19.58 -11.86 -10.47
C ASP A 426 18.74 -11.51 -11.72
N ALA A 427 17.78 -12.35 -12.15
CA ALA A 427 16.95 -12.05 -13.32
C ALA A 427 16.11 -10.78 -13.13
N LEU A 428 15.84 -10.40 -11.87
CA LEU A 428 15.12 -9.17 -11.52
C LEU A 428 15.96 -7.90 -11.74
N LYS A 429 17.30 -7.97 -11.74
CA LYS A 429 18.15 -6.81 -12.04
C LYS A 429 18.02 -6.36 -13.48
N ALA A 430 17.82 -7.28 -14.42
CA ALA A 430 17.59 -6.98 -15.83
C ALA A 430 16.25 -6.24 -16.06
N LEU A 431 15.24 -6.49 -15.22
CA LEU A 431 13.92 -5.86 -15.33
C LEU A 431 13.82 -4.55 -14.54
N SER A 432 14.33 -4.48 -13.30
CA SER A 432 14.31 -3.26 -12.49
C SER A 432 15.30 -2.20 -12.99
N GLY A 433 16.38 -2.62 -13.66
CA GLY A 433 17.26 -1.72 -14.39
C GLY A 433 16.57 -1.06 -15.58
N SER A 434 15.53 -1.65 -16.18
CA SER A 434 14.94 -1.18 -17.44
C SER A 434 14.19 0.16 -17.34
N LEU A 435 13.67 0.53 -16.16
CA LEU A 435 12.92 1.78 -16.00
C LEU A 435 13.81 3.03 -15.89
N PHE A 436 15.09 2.88 -15.48
CA PHE A 436 16.03 4.01 -15.34
C PHE A 436 17.46 3.77 -15.89
N LYS A 437 17.84 2.54 -16.24
CA LYS A 437 19.11 2.12 -16.86
C LYS A 437 18.87 1.01 -17.90
N ALA A 438 18.15 1.35 -18.98
CA ALA A 438 18.24 0.58 -20.21
C ALA A 438 19.48 1.08 -20.97
N GLY A 439 20.60 0.40 -20.75
CA GLY A 439 21.89 0.68 -21.39
C GLY A 439 23.03 0.08 -20.59
N GLU A 440 23.68 -0.93 -21.16
CA GLU A 440 24.92 -1.57 -20.73
C GLU A 440 24.84 -2.59 -19.58
N CYS A 441 24.73 -3.87 -19.97
CA CYS A 441 25.41 -4.98 -19.30
C CYS A 441 25.79 -6.00 -20.39
N GLU A 442 26.68 -5.61 -21.30
CA GLU A 442 27.56 -6.55 -21.99
C GLU A 442 29.00 -6.31 -21.48
N ALA A 443 29.73 -7.41 -21.28
CA ALA A 443 31.05 -7.54 -20.65
C ALA A 443 31.04 -7.42 -19.11
N GLN A 444 31.40 -8.43 -18.32
CA GLN A 444 32.51 -9.37 -18.43
C GLN A 444 32.24 -10.61 -17.53
N GLY A 445 32.53 -11.83 -18.01
CA GLY A 445 32.89 -12.96 -17.15
C GLY A 445 31.91 -14.15 -17.03
N GLU A 446 31.69 -14.88 -18.11
CA GLU A 446 32.02 -16.31 -18.29
C GLU A 446 31.30 -16.83 -19.55
N ALA A 447 32.07 -17.41 -20.46
CA ALA A 447 31.56 -18.05 -21.66
C ALA A 447 30.83 -19.35 -21.28
N GLY A 448 29.57 -19.23 -20.87
CA GLY A 448 28.61 -20.32 -20.77
C GLY A 448 27.74 -20.37 -22.01
N ASP A 449 27.53 -21.57 -22.53
CA ASP A 449 26.71 -21.89 -23.69
C ASP A 449 25.37 -21.09 -23.74
N PRO A 450 25.08 -20.32 -24.81
CA PRO A 450 23.88 -19.46 -24.89
C PRO A 450 22.55 -20.22 -24.90
N GLY A 451 22.55 -21.56 -24.85
CA GLY A 451 21.36 -22.42 -24.86
C GLY A 451 20.84 -22.88 -23.48
N LEU A 452 21.59 -22.74 -22.39
CA LEU A 452 21.18 -23.25 -21.07
C LEU A 452 20.84 -22.10 -20.13
N MET A 453 19.54 -21.81 -19.96
CA MET A 453 19.08 -20.97 -18.86
C MET A 453 19.64 -21.53 -17.55
N GLN A 454 20.57 -20.82 -16.92
CA GLN A 454 21.12 -21.24 -15.64
C GLN A 454 20.04 -21.08 -14.56
N LEU A 455 19.45 -22.20 -14.15
CA LEU A 455 18.37 -22.24 -13.16
C LEU A 455 18.93 -22.29 -11.74
N ASP A 456 18.41 -21.45 -10.86
CA ASP A 456 18.61 -21.58 -9.42
C ASP A 456 17.61 -22.60 -8.86
N VAL A 457 18.04 -23.86 -8.79
CA VAL A 457 17.21 -24.98 -8.33
C VAL A 457 16.75 -24.80 -6.88
N ALA A 458 17.55 -24.16 -6.03
CA ALA A 458 17.18 -23.93 -4.63
C ALA A 458 16.05 -22.91 -4.54
N LEU A 459 16.17 -21.79 -5.26
CA LEU A 459 15.15 -20.75 -5.37
C LEU A 459 13.85 -21.29 -5.99
N LEU A 460 13.95 -22.06 -7.07
CA LEU A 460 12.78 -22.69 -7.70
C LEU A 460 12.06 -23.64 -6.73
N ARG A 461 12.82 -24.47 -6.00
CA ARG A 461 12.24 -25.38 -5.01
C ARG A 461 11.57 -24.63 -3.86
N ALA A 462 12.14 -23.52 -3.40
CA ALA A 462 11.54 -22.66 -2.40
C ALA A 462 10.21 -22.07 -2.90
N GLN A 463 10.19 -21.49 -4.10
CA GLN A 463 8.98 -20.94 -4.72
C GLN A 463 7.88 -21.99 -4.92
N LEU A 464 8.22 -23.19 -5.40
CA LEU A 464 7.25 -24.27 -5.60
C LEU A 464 6.66 -24.80 -4.28
N ARG A 465 7.48 -24.91 -3.23
CA ARG A 465 7.01 -25.31 -1.90
C ARG A 465 6.17 -24.22 -1.25
N GLY A 466 6.64 -22.97 -1.30
CA GLY A 466 6.01 -21.83 -0.67
C GLY A 466 4.69 -21.40 -1.30
N SER A 467 4.52 -21.62 -2.61
CA SER A 467 3.25 -21.38 -3.31
C SER A 467 2.22 -22.49 -3.13
N LYS A 468 2.59 -23.61 -2.48
CA LYS A 468 1.71 -24.80 -2.29
C LYS A 468 1.12 -25.34 -3.61
N LEU A 469 1.80 -25.07 -4.73
CA LEU A 469 1.33 -25.46 -6.07
C LEU A 469 1.24 -26.98 -6.22
N LEU A 470 2.15 -27.72 -5.59
CA LEU A 470 2.15 -29.19 -5.63
C LEU A 470 0.89 -29.79 -5.01
N ASP A 471 0.35 -29.20 -3.95
CA ASP A 471 -0.85 -29.68 -3.27
C ASP A 471 -2.07 -29.52 -4.19
N ALA A 472 -2.18 -28.37 -4.85
CA ALA A 472 -3.22 -28.11 -5.86
C ALA A 472 -3.11 -29.05 -7.08
N LEU A 473 -1.90 -29.36 -7.55
CA LEU A 473 -1.70 -30.30 -8.66
C LEU A 473 -2.05 -31.74 -8.27
N ARG A 474 -1.73 -32.15 -7.04
CA ARG A 474 -2.04 -33.49 -6.52
C ARG A 474 -3.54 -33.72 -6.44
N ILE A 475 -4.27 -32.79 -5.84
CA ILE A 475 -5.73 -32.90 -5.70
C ILE A 475 -6.43 -32.87 -7.05
N TYR A 476 -5.98 -32.02 -7.99
CA TYR A 476 -6.54 -31.99 -9.34
C TYR A 476 -6.40 -33.35 -10.05
N ARG A 477 -5.20 -33.94 -10.01
CA ARG A 477 -4.92 -35.23 -10.67
C ARG A 477 -5.70 -36.39 -10.04
N GLN A 478 -5.76 -36.45 -8.71
CA GLN A 478 -6.46 -37.52 -8.01
C GLN A 478 -7.99 -37.35 -8.11
N GLY A 479 -8.47 -36.12 -8.04
CA GLY A 479 -9.87 -35.77 -8.16
C GLY A 479 -10.46 -36.12 -9.54
N GLU A 480 -9.75 -35.86 -10.63
CA GLU A 480 -10.17 -36.31 -11.96
C GLU A 480 -10.19 -37.84 -12.09
N ALA A 481 -9.22 -38.53 -11.50
CA ALA A 481 -9.15 -39.99 -11.52
C ALA A 481 -10.30 -40.61 -10.73
N ALA A 482 -10.62 -40.05 -9.56
CA ALA A 482 -11.70 -40.51 -8.70
C ALA A 482 -13.08 -40.21 -9.31
N ALA A 483 -13.30 -39.01 -9.85
CA ALA A 483 -14.56 -38.68 -10.52
C ALA A 483 -14.86 -39.60 -11.71
N LYS A 484 -13.84 -40.01 -12.49
CA LYS A 484 -14.00 -41.00 -13.58
C LYS A 484 -14.30 -42.43 -13.10
N LEU A 485 -14.11 -42.74 -11.83
CA LEU A 485 -14.43 -44.03 -11.23
C LEU A 485 -15.82 -44.03 -10.57
N THR A 486 -16.32 -42.84 -10.19
CA THR A 486 -17.63 -42.64 -9.55
C THR A 486 -18.76 -42.42 -10.56
N TYR A 487 -18.47 -41.84 -11.73
CA TYR A 487 -19.38 -41.67 -12.87
C TYR A 487 -19.04 -42.64 -14.00
#